data_AF-A0A0I9SJR5-F1
#
_entry.id   AF-A0A0I9SJR5-F1
#
_cell.length_a   1.000
_cell.length_b   1.000
_cell.length_c   1.000
_cell.angle_alpha   90.00
_cell.angle_beta   90.00
_cell.angle_gamma   90.00
#
_symmetry.space_group_name_H-M   'P 1'
#
loop_
_entity.id
_entity.type
_entity.pdbx_description
1 polymer ?
#
loop_
_entity_poly.entity_id
_entity_poly.type
_entity_poly.pdbx_seq_one_letter_code
_entity_poly.pdbx_strand_id
1 'polypeptide(L)'
;MNALHRIGAGTLLAMLLAFGLAGCGEKEEVQQSLEPVAFHDTDECHVCGMIISDFPGPKGQAVEKGGVKKFCSTAEMLGWWLQPENRLLDARLYVHDMGRSVWDKPDDSHLIDATSAYYVIGTSLKGAMGASLATFAEEQAAMRLAEEHGGRVLRFEQIDQALLQEAASMQHGGMHEHMPSDTHNTHQGH
;
A
#
# COMPACT_ATOMS: atom_id res chain seq x y z
N MET A 1 -6.39 76.73 11.49
CA MET A 1 -6.65 75.57 12.37
C MET A 1 -6.69 74.21 11.62
N ASN A 2 -6.47 74.13 10.30
CA ASN A 2 -6.62 72.86 9.55
C ASN A 2 -5.30 72.17 9.10
N ALA A 3 -4.13 72.75 9.43
CA ALA A 3 -2.84 72.21 8.96
C ALA A 3 -2.24 71.14 9.90
N LEU A 4 -2.51 71.19 11.21
CA LEU A 4 -1.98 70.20 12.16
C LEU A 4 -2.64 68.82 12.04
N HIS A 5 -3.91 68.75 11.65
CA HIS A 5 -4.63 67.48 11.52
C HIS A 5 -4.20 66.65 10.29
N ARG A 6 -3.66 67.29 9.24
CA ARG A 6 -3.18 66.61 8.03
C ARG A 6 -1.87 65.85 8.25
N ILE A 7 -1.01 66.35 9.14
CA ILE A 7 0.30 65.73 9.45
C ILE A 7 0.13 64.53 10.41
N GLY A 8 -0.84 64.60 11.34
CA GLY A 8 -1.17 63.51 12.26
C GLY A 8 -1.86 62.32 11.61
N ALA A 9 -2.71 62.56 10.60
CA ALA A 9 -3.40 61.49 9.88
C ALA A 9 -2.46 60.65 8.99
N GLY A 10 -1.47 61.28 8.36
CA GLY A 10 -0.48 60.58 7.51
C GLY A 10 0.51 59.72 8.30
N THR A 11 0.89 60.17 9.50
CA THR A 11 1.82 59.44 10.38
C THR A 11 1.14 58.26 11.10
N LEU A 12 -0.14 58.38 11.47
CA LEU A 12 -0.91 57.25 12.02
C LEU A 12 -1.15 56.16 10.97
N LEU A 13 -1.43 56.52 9.72
CA LEU A 13 -1.67 55.55 8.64
C LEU A 13 -0.39 54.78 8.25
N ALA A 14 0.78 55.43 8.33
CA ALA A 14 2.06 54.79 8.08
C ALA A 14 2.48 53.80 9.19
N MET A 15 2.16 54.07 10.46
CA MET A 15 2.41 53.13 11.56
C MET A 15 1.46 51.91 11.54
N LEU A 16 0.22 52.09 11.09
CA LEU A 16 -0.75 50.99 10.92
C LEU A 16 -0.37 50.04 9.77
N LEU A 17 0.25 50.54 8.69
CA LEU A 17 0.76 49.68 7.62
C LEU A 17 2.01 48.88 8.03
N ALA A 18 2.86 49.42 8.90
CA ALA A 18 4.09 48.74 9.34
C ALA A 18 3.81 47.54 10.26
N PHE A 19 2.72 47.55 11.02
CA PHE A 19 2.30 46.43 11.87
C PHE A 19 1.66 45.26 11.09
N GLY A 20 1.25 45.48 9.83
CA GLY A 20 0.63 44.44 8.99
C GLY A 20 1.60 43.40 8.41
N LEU A 21 2.92 43.63 8.48
CA LEU A 21 3.93 42.75 7.88
C LEU A 21 4.63 41.80 8.87
N ALA A 22 4.32 41.88 10.16
CA ALA A 22 4.87 40.96 11.17
C ALA A 22 4.06 39.66 11.31
N GLY A 23 3.08 39.42 10.44
CA GLY A 23 2.24 38.22 10.41
C GLY A 23 2.76 37.13 9.47
N CYS A 24 4.08 36.95 9.33
CA CYS A 24 4.59 35.69 8.80
C CYS A 24 4.52 34.68 9.93
N GLY A 25 3.40 33.96 10.02
CA GLY A 25 3.29 32.79 10.86
C GLY A 25 4.46 31.86 10.54
N GLU A 26 5.25 31.56 11.56
CA GLU A 26 6.24 30.50 11.50
C GLU A 26 5.48 29.26 11.01
N LYS A 27 5.77 28.81 9.78
CA LYS A 27 5.32 27.50 9.34
C LYS A 27 6.07 26.54 10.24
N GLU A 28 5.41 26.11 11.31
CA GLU A 28 5.78 24.92 12.07
C GLU A 28 5.98 23.83 11.02
N GLU A 29 7.24 23.51 10.72
CA GLU A 29 7.60 22.33 9.97
C GLU A 29 7.23 21.15 10.86
N VAL A 30 5.96 20.75 10.80
CA VAL A 30 5.48 19.51 11.38
C VAL A 30 6.31 18.42 10.73
N GLN A 31 7.28 17.88 11.47
CA GLN A 31 8.01 16.69 11.05
C GLN A 31 6.99 15.57 10.89
N GLN A 32 6.58 15.31 9.64
CA GLN A 32 5.67 14.20 9.36
C GLN A 32 6.35 12.91 9.77
N SER A 33 5.73 12.24 10.74
CA SER A 33 6.15 10.94 11.22
C SER A 33 6.05 9.91 10.09
N LEU A 34 7.06 9.05 9.95
CA LEU A 34 7.04 7.93 9.01
C LEU A 34 6.51 6.63 9.66
N GLU A 35 5.78 6.75 10.77
CA GLU A 35 5.08 5.65 11.44
C GLU A 35 3.89 5.15 10.59
N PRO A 36 3.47 3.88 10.76
CA PRO A 36 2.29 3.37 10.08
C PRO A 36 1.02 4.12 10.49
N VAL A 37 0.09 4.26 9.55
CA VAL A 37 -1.22 4.89 9.78
C VAL A 37 -2.33 3.84 9.75
N ALA A 38 -3.26 3.92 10.70
CA ALA A 38 -4.41 3.02 10.79
C ALA A 38 -5.27 3.05 9.52
N PHE A 39 -5.83 1.89 9.17
CA PHE A 39 -6.82 1.73 8.11
C PHE A 39 -8.22 2.08 8.65
N HIS A 40 -9.07 2.62 7.78
CA HIS A 40 -10.45 3.00 8.06
C HIS A 40 -11.37 2.41 6.99
N ASP A 41 -12.64 2.25 7.32
CA ASP A 41 -13.65 1.59 6.47
C ASP A 41 -13.88 2.29 5.11
N THR A 42 -13.44 3.55 4.97
CA THR A 42 -13.55 4.32 3.72
C THR A 42 -12.22 4.44 2.97
N ASP A 43 -11.16 3.78 3.43
CA ASP A 43 -9.88 3.82 2.74
C ASP A 43 -9.97 3.05 1.42
N GLU A 44 -9.56 3.69 0.34
CA GLU A 44 -9.48 3.11 -0.99
C GLU A 44 -8.05 2.65 -1.28
N CYS A 45 -7.93 1.52 -1.99
CA CYS A 45 -6.65 1.04 -2.47
C CYS A 45 -6.05 2.01 -3.49
N HIS A 46 -4.79 2.38 -3.30
CA HIS A 46 -4.05 3.27 -4.20
C HIS A 46 -3.95 2.73 -5.63
N VAL A 47 -3.99 1.41 -5.82
CA VAL A 47 -3.82 0.76 -7.13
C VAL A 47 -5.17 0.54 -7.82
N CYS A 48 -6.12 -0.13 -7.16
CA CYS A 48 -7.39 -0.52 -7.80
C CYS A 48 -8.58 0.39 -7.46
N GLY A 49 -8.46 1.29 -6.48
CA GLY A 49 -9.55 2.19 -6.05
C GLY A 49 -10.68 1.50 -5.28
N MET A 50 -10.58 0.20 -4.98
CA MET A 50 -11.58 -0.53 -4.21
C MET A 50 -11.41 -0.29 -2.71
N ILE A 51 -12.50 -0.42 -1.95
CA ILE A 51 -12.50 -0.28 -0.48
C ILE A 51 -11.64 -1.38 0.15
N ILE A 52 -10.68 -0.98 0.97
CA ILE A 52 -9.66 -1.89 1.52
C ILE A 52 -10.26 -2.91 2.48
N SER A 53 -11.24 -2.51 3.30
CA SER A 53 -11.90 -3.37 4.28
C SER A 53 -12.77 -4.47 3.67
N ASP A 54 -13.06 -4.41 2.36
CA ASP A 54 -13.87 -5.42 1.67
C ASP A 54 -13.09 -6.71 1.36
N PHE A 55 -11.77 -6.70 1.56
CA PHE A 55 -10.90 -7.83 1.26
C PHE A 55 -10.32 -8.44 2.53
N PRO A 56 -10.19 -9.77 2.61
CA PRO A 56 -9.43 -10.44 3.66
C PRO A 56 -7.92 -10.38 3.38
N GLY A 57 -7.12 -10.89 4.32
CA GLY A 57 -5.68 -10.99 4.23
C GLY A 57 -4.94 -9.68 4.51
N PRO A 58 -3.61 -9.72 4.64
CA PRO A 58 -2.82 -8.58 5.09
C PRO A 58 -2.90 -7.40 4.13
N LYS A 59 -3.01 -6.20 4.71
CA LYS A 59 -2.95 -4.92 3.98
C LYS A 59 -1.55 -4.37 3.97
N GLY A 60 -1.25 -3.55 2.96
CA GLY A 60 0.01 -2.85 2.83
C GLY A 60 -0.17 -1.34 2.89
N GLN A 61 0.84 -0.61 3.34
CA GLN A 61 0.93 0.83 3.16
C GLN A 61 2.38 1.28 2.90
N ALA A 62 2.51 2.34 2.10
CA ALA A 62 3.76 3.05 1.89
C ALA A 62 3.62 4.46 2.49
N VAL A 63 4.42 4.74 3.51
CA VAL A 63 4.43 6.01 4.24
C VAL A 63 5.63 6.82 3.80
N GLU A 64 5.38 7.97 3.19
CA GLU A 64 6.38 8.93 2.73
C GLU A 64 6.11 10.30 3.38
N LYS A 65 7.07 11.22 3.31
CA LYS A 65 6.85 12.60 3.76
C LYS A 65 5.64 13.23 3.06
N GLY A 66 5.39 12.87 1.79
CA GLY A 66 4.26 13.39 1.02
C GLY A 66 2.88 12.85 1.42
N GLY A 67 2.81 11.82 2.27
CA GLY A 67 1.55 11.19 2.67
C GLY A 67 1.64 9.67 2.75
N VAL A 68 0.48 9.02 2.78
CA VAL A 68 0.38 7.56 2.89
C VAL A 68 -0.40 7.01 1.70
N LYS A 69 0.16 5.98 1.07
CA LYS A 69 -0.53 5.16 0.07
C LYS A 69 -0.93 3.86 0.75
N LYS A 70 -2.21 3.49 0.67
CA LYS A 70 -2.77 2.28 1.29
C LYS A 70 -3.17 1.28 0.21
N PHE A 71 -3.03 0.00 0.50
CA PHE A 71 -3.22 -1.07 -0.49
C PHE A 71 -4.09 -2.18 0.10
N CYS A 72 -5.02 -2.72 -0.71
CA CYS A 72 -5.93 -3.76 -0.22
C CYS A 72 -5.26 -5.14 -0.08
N SER A 73 -4.06 -5.30 -0.64
CA SER A 73 -3.18 -6.44 -0.40
C SER A 73 -1.71 -6.05 -0.34
N THR A 74 -0.91 -6.89 0.33
CA THR A 74 0.54 -6.84 0.27
C THR A 74 1.08 -6.96 -1.17
N ALA A 75 0.46 -7.81 -2.00
CA ALA A 75 0.90 -8.00 -3.38
C ALA A 75 0.74 -6.75 -4.24
N GLU A 76 -0.36 -5.99 -4.11
CA GLU A 76 -0.51 -4.71 -4.79
C GLU A 76 0.49 -3.66 -4.31
N MET A 77 0.76 -3.60 -2.99
CA MET A 77 1.78 -2.70 -2.45
C MET A 77 3.16 -3.01 -3.06
N LEU A 78 3.55 -4.29 -3.10
CA LEU A 78 4.84 -4.68 -3.65
C LEU A 78 4.89 -4.49 -5.16
N GLY A 79 3.81 -4.79 -5.90
CA GLY A 79 3.74 -4.54 -7.34
C GLY A 79 3.83 -3.05 -7.69
N TRP A 80 3.27 -2.18 -6.85
CA TRP A 80 3.46 -0.73 -6.96
C TRP A 80 4.91 -0.35 -6.61
N TRP A 81 5.44 -0.82 -5.48
CA TRP A 81 6.79 -0.48 -5.01
C TRP A 81 7.90 -0.93 -5.97
N LEU A 82 7.73 -2.06 -6.64
CA LEU A 82 8.73 -2.62 -7.57
C LEU A 82 8.86 -1.80 -8.87
N GLN A 83 7.97 -0.85 -9.13
CA GLN A 83 8.11 0.09 -10.25
C GLN A 83 9.27 1.07 -9.97
N PRO A 84 10.22 1.25 -10.91
CA PRO A 84 11.43 2.04 -10.69
C PRO A 84 11.19 3.46 -10.15
N GLU A 85 10.13 4.12 -10.59
CA GLU A 85 9.72 5.46 -10.16
C GLU A 85 9.32 5.52 -8.69
N ASN A 86 8.69 4.46 -8.17
CA ASN A 86 8.18 4.43 -6.80
C ASN A 86 9.29 4.14 -5.79
N ARG A 87 10.35 3.45 -6.22
CA ARG A 87 11.55 3.20 -5.39
C ARG A 87 12.32 4.47 -5.03
N LEU A 88 12.06 5.59 -5.72
CA LEU A 88 12.69 6.88 -5.46
C LEU A 88 12.01 7.69 -4.35
N LEU A 89 10.84 7.24 -3.87
CA LEU A 89 9.98 7.99 -2.96
C LEU A 89 10.43 7.99 -1.49
N ASP A 90 11.52 7.31 -1.15
CA ASP A 90 12.03 7.15 0.24
C ASP A 90 10.92 6.76 1.23
N ALA A 91 10.04 5.85 0.79
CA ALA A 91 8.87 5.42 1.55
C ALA A 91 9.22 4.28 2.51
N ARG A 92 8.65 4.30 3.71
CA ARG A 92 8.64 3.15 4.63
C ARG A 92 7.44 2.27 4.30
N LEU A 93 7.69 0.98 4.12
CA LEU A 93 6.67 0.00 3.78
C LEU A 93 6.22 -0.75 5.04
N TYR A 94 4.91 -0.84 5.24
CA TYR A 94 4.32 -1.57 6.34
C TYR A 94 3.30 -2.59 5.87
N VAL A 95 3.26 -3.72 6.54
CA VAL A 95 2.31 -4.83 6.28
C VAL A 95 1.77 -5.37 7.58
N HIS A 96 0.58 -5.93 7.55
CA HIS A 96 0.00 -6.61 8.72
C HIS A 96 0.75 -7.91 9.05
N ASP A 97 1.07 -8.14 10.32
CA ASP A 97 1.53 -9.44 10.81
C ASP A 97 0.34 -10.38 11.04
N MET A 98 0.23 -11.39 10.18
CA MET A 98 -0.83 -12.40 10.22
C MET A 98 -0.55 -13.49 11.26
N GLY A 99 0.64 -13.52 11.88
CA GLY A 99 0.90 -14.37 13.04
C GLY A 99 0.15 -13.91 14.30
N ARG A 100 -0.32 -12.66 14.29
CA ARG A 100 -1.02 -12.01 15.40
C ARG A 100 -2.38 -11.43 15.00
N SER A 101 -2.81 -11.67 13.77
CA SER A 101 -4.06 -11.17 13.23
C SER A 101 -4.97 -12.30 12.76
N VAL A 102 -6.26 -12.02 12.64
CA VAL A 102 -7.22 -12.95 12.00
C VAL A 102 -7.26 -12.65 10.50
N TRP A 103 -7.35 -13.69 9.66
CA TRP A 103 -7.30 -13.54 8.21
C TRP A 103 -8.35 -12.57 7.65
N ASP A 104 -9.60 -12.67 8.09
CA ASP A 104 -10.69 -11.81 7.62
C ASP A 104 -10.68 -10.40 8.24
N LYS A 105 -9.90 -10.19 9.30
CA LYS A 105 -9.80 -8.91 10.01
C LYS A 105 -8.38 -8.70 10.53
N PRO A 106 -7.45 -8.27 9.66
CA PRO A 106 -6.11 -7.88 10.07
C PRO A 106 -6.11 -6.83 11.19
N ASP A 107 -5.15 -6.89 12.11
CA ASP A 107 -5.06 -5.95 13.25
C ASP A 107 -3.97 -4.89 13.01
N ASP A 108 -4.39 -3.63 12.85
CA ASP A 108 -3.51 -2.49 12.62
C ASP A 108 -2.46 -2.29 13.73
N SER A 109 -2.71 -2.77 14.96
CA SER A 109 -1.72 -2.74 16.04
C SER A 109 -0.52 -3.66 15.78
N HIS A 110 -0.59 -4.46 14.72
CA HIS A 110 0.43 -5.42 14.30
C HIS A 110 0.94 -5.11 12.89
N LEU A 111 1.01 -3.83 12.53
CA LEU A 111 1.75 -3.37 11.36
C LEU A 111 3.26 -3.44 11.61
N ILE A 112 3.97 -4.13 10.71
CA ILE A 112 5.41 -4.38 10.79
C ILE A 112 6.13 -3.85 9.54
N ASP A 113 7.44 -3.62 9.65
CA ASP A 113 8.28 -3.24 8.51
C ASP A 113 8.32 -4.38 7.48
N ALA A 114 7.82 -4.08 6.28
CA ALA A 114 7.72 -5.04 5.19
C ALA A 114 9.10 -5.58 4.78
N THR A 115 10.16 -4.76 4.82
CA THR A 115 11.51 -5.18 4.40
C THR A 115 12.10 -6.26 5.31
N SER A 116 11.61 -6.35 6.55
CA SER A 116 12.03 -7.35 7.53
C SER A 116 11.15 -8.60 7.59
N ALA A 117 9.97 -8.56 6.97
CA ALA A 117 8.94 -9.58 7.10
C ALA A 117 9.27 -10.89 6.36
N TYR A 118 8.58 -11.94 6.77
CA TYR A 118 8.48 -13.20 6.04
C TYR A 118 7.17 -13.25 5.28
N TYR A 119 7.21 -13.82 4.08
CA TYR A 119 6.10 -13.85 3.15
C TYR A 119 5.74 -15.29 2.80
N VAL A 120 4.45 -15.63 2.79
CA VAL A 120 3.99 -16.92 2.27
C VAL A 120 3.18 -16.68 1.00
N ILE A 121 3.67 -17.25 -0.09
CA ILE A 121 3.07 -17.14 -1.42
C ILE A 121 2.53 -18.49 -1.87
N GLY A 122 1.43 -18.48 -2.63
CA GLY A 122 0.81 -19.71 -3.16
C GLY A 122 -0.06 -20.45 -2.15
N THR A 123 -0.54 -19.73 -1.12
CA THR A 123 -1.49 -20.27 -0.14
C THR A 123 -2.86 -20.48 -0.77
N SER A 124 -3.61 -21.46 -0.28
CA SER A 124 -5.03 -21.66 -0.62
C SER A 124 -5.97 -20.56 -0.08
N LEU A 125 -5.49 -19.73 0.85
CA LEU A 125 -6.26 -18.62 1.41
C LEU A 125 -6.57 -17.57 0.33
N LYS A 126 -7.79 -17.04 0.37
CA LYS A 126 -8.22 -15.96 -0.51
C LYS A 126 -7.82 -14.62 0.09
N GLY A 127 -7.17 -13.76 -0.69
CA GLY A 127 -6.94 -12.35 -0.36
C GLY A 127 -7.76 -11.43 -1.26
N ALA A 128 -7.26 -10.21 -1.48
CA ALA A 128 -7.71 -9.36 -2.58
C ALA A 128 -7.35 -9.95 -3.95
N MET A 129 -7.70 -9.25 -5.04
CA MET A 129 -7.28 -9.65 -6.37
C MET A 129 -5.75 -9.73 -6.50
N GLY A 130 -5.27 -10.60 -7.39
CA GLY A 130 -3.85 -10.89 -7.57
C GLY A 130 -3.37 -12.09 -6.73
N ALA A 131 -2.09 -12.08 -6.38
CA ALA A 131 -1.47 -13.11 -5.55
C ALA A 131 -1.85 -12.94 -4.07
N SER A 132 -2.29 -14.01 -3.42
CA SER A 132 -2.40 -13.99 -1.95
C SER A 132 -1.01 -14.12 -1.34
N LEU A 133 -0.62 -13.10 -0.59
CA LEU A 133 0.72 -12.98 -0.02
C LEU A 133 0.61 -12.69 1.48
N ALA A 134 0.63 -13.74 2.28
CA ALA A 134 0.56 -13.64 3.74
C ALA A 134 1.88 -13.10 4.30
N THR A 135 1.83 -12.32 5.38
CA THR A 135 3.00 -11.63 5.96
C THR A 135 3.13 -11.92 7.44
N PHE A 136 4.36 -12.13 7.90
CA PHE A 136 4.67 -12.52 9.28
C PHE A 136 5.92 -11.82 9.81
N ALA A 137 5.91 -11.49 11.10
CA ALA A 137 7.10 -11.04 11.81
C ALA A 137 8.10 -12.18 12.06
N GLU A 138 7.58 -13.40 12.27
CA GLU A 138 8.36 -14.58 12.64
C GLU A 138 8.37 -15.64 11.54
N GLU A 139 9.55 -16.19 11.24
CA GLU A 139 9.72 -17.25 10.24
C GLU A 139 8.88 -18.49 10.58
N GLN A 140 8.87 -18.89 11.86
CA GLN A 140 8.14 -20.08 12.27
C GLN A 140 6.62 -19.93 12.06
N ALA A 141 6.08 -18.72 12.18
CA ALA A 141 4.68 -18.47 11.88
C ALA A 141 4.38 -18.59 10.38
N ALA A 142 5.27 -18.05 9.53
CA ALA A 142 5.18 -18.20 8.09
C ALA A 142 5.27 -19.68 7.66
N MET A 143 6.20 -20.44 8.24
CA MET A 143 6.35 -21.87 7.97
C MET A 143 5.09 -22.66 8.33
N ARG A 144 4.49 -22.41 9.50
CA ARG A 144 3.23 -23.06 9.90
C ARG A 144 2.11 -22.79 8.91
N LEU A 145 1.94 -21.54 8.47
CA LEU A 145 0.93 -21.22 7.47
C LEU A 145 1.20 -21.96 6.14
N ALA A 146 2.46 -22.04 5.71
CA ALA A 146 2.83 -22.77 4.50
C ALA A 146 2.54 -24.29 4.61
N GLU A 147 2.75 -24.87 5.79
CA GLU A 147 2.40 -26.28 6.07
C GLU A 147 0.88 -26.50 6.07
N GLU A 148 0.10 -25.59 6.66
CA GLU A 148 -1.36 -25.72 6.82
C GLU A 148 -2.14 -25.38 5.56
N HIS A 149 -1.72 -24.33 4.84
CA HIS A 149 -2.46 -23.75 3.72
C HIS A 149 -1.75 -23.90 2.37
N GLY A 150 -0.59 -24.55 2.36
CA GLY A 150 0.29 -24.64 1.20
C GLY A 150 1.06 -23.35 0.95
N GLY A 151 1.93 -23.40 -0.06
CA GLY A 151 2.77 -22.27 -0.45
C GLY A 151 4.21 -22.43 0.01
N ARG A 152 4.98 -21.35 -0.10
CA ARG A 152 6.39 -21.31 0.31
C ARG A 152 6.74 -19.99 0.99
N VAL A 153 7.67 -20.08 1.95
CA VAL A 153 8.19 -18.92 2.68
C VAL A 153 9.25 -18.20 1.85
N LEU A 154 9.18 -16.88 1.81
CA LEU A 154 10.09 -15.98 1.13
C LEU A 154 10.48 -14.81 2.03
N ARG A 155 11.63 -14.21 1.74
CA ARG A 155 12.08 -12.91 2.23
C ARG A 155 11.75 -11.81 1.22
N PHE A 156 11.75 -10.57 1.70
CA PHE A 156 11.42 -9.39 0.89
C PHE A 156 12.22 -9.32 -0.43
N GLU A 157 13.53 -9.61 -0.37
CA GLU A 157 14.45 -9.51 -1.52
C GLU A 157 14.21 -10.57 -2.59
N GLN A 158 13.44 -11.61 -2.26
CA GLN A 158 13.11 -12.69 -3.18
C GLN A 158 11.84 -12.39 -3.99
N ILE A 159 11.18 -11.26 -3.72
CA ILE A 159 9.91 -10.89 -4.35
C ILE A 159 10.18 -9.88 -5.47
N ASP A 160 9.93 -10.30 -6.70
CA ASP A 160 9.99 -9.47 -7.89
C ASP A 160 8.67 -9.47 -8.66
N GLN A 161 8.61 -8.67 -9.73
CA GLN A 161 7.41 -8.52 -10.55
C GLN A 161 7.00 -9.85 -11.22
N ALA A 162 7.99 -10.66 -11.63
CA ALA A 162 7.74 -11.92 -12.30
C ALA A 162 7.09 -12.92 -11.34
N LEU A 163 7.58 -13.00 -10.11
CA LEU A 163 7.03 -13.84 -9.06
C LEU A 163 5.59 -13.46 -8.70
N LEU A 164 5.31 -12.16 -8.55
CA LEU A 164 3.96 -11.69 -8.25
C LEU A 164 2.98 -12.02 -9.38
N GLN A 165 3.41 -11.86 -10.63
CA GLN A 165 2.60 -12.17 -11.81
C GLN A 165 2.33 -13.68 -11.96
N GLU A 166 3.35 -14.51 -11.74
CA GLU A 166 3.24 -15.96 -11.75
C GLU A 166 2.25 -16.43 -10.66
N ALA A 167 2.42 -15.93 -9.44
CA ALA A 167 1.55 -16.28 -8.32
C ALA A 167 0.10 -15.83 -8.53
N ALA A 168 -0.12 -14.64 -9.07
CA ALA A 168 -1.47 -14.18 -9.44
C ALA A 168 -2.09 -15.12 -10.49
N SER A 169 -1.32 -15.55 -11.49
CA SER A 169 -1.79 -16.45 -12.54
C SER A 169 -2.18 -17.82 -11.98
N MET A 170 -1.44 -18.34 -11.01
CA MET A 170 -1.79 -19.59 -10.32
C MET A 170 -3.06 -19.46 -9.46
N GLN A 171 -3.22 -18.33 -8.77
CA GLN A 171 -4.38 -18.07 -7.91
C GLN A 171 -5.70 -17.98 -8.69
N HIS A 172 -5.66 -17.46 -9.93
CA HIS A 172 -6.82 -17.28 -10.82
C HIS A 172 -6.90 -18.36 -11.92
N GLY A 173 -5.96 -19.31 -11.93
CA GLY A 173 -5.74 -20.30 -12.99
C GLY A 173 -6.77 -21.43 -13.12
N GLY A 174 -7.91 -21.35 -12.43
CA GLY A 174 -9.03 -22.30 -12.59
C GLY A 174 -9.82 -22.16 -13.89
N MET A 175 -9.31 -21.45 -14.91
CA MET A 175 -10.03 -21.16 -16.16
C MET A 175 -9.21 -21.30 -17.45
N HIS A 176 -8.06 -21.97 -17.43
CA HIS A 176 -7.37 -22.40 -18.66
C HIS A 176 -7.33 -23.92 -18.76
N GLU A 177 -8.50 -24.54 -18.80
CA GLU A 177 -8.60 -25.91 -19.31
C GLU A 177 -8.40 -25.86 -20.83
N HIS A 178 -7.32 -26.51 -21.23
CA HIS A 178 -6.83 -26.70 -22.58
C HIS A 178 -7.95 -27.26 -23.47
N MET A 179 -8.48 -26.48 -24.40
CA MET A 179 -9.32 -27.00 -25.48
C MET A 179 -8.41 -27.86 -26.39
N PRO A 180 -8.60 -29.19 -26.50
CA PRO A 180 -7.86 -29.96 -27.47
C PRO A 180 -8.30 -29.53 -28.87
N SER A 181 -7.32 -29.23 -29.73
CA SER A 181 -7.54 -28.94 -31.13
C SER A 181 -8.24 -30.12 -31.80
N ASP A 182 -9.47 -29.93 -32.25
CA ASP A 182 -10.16 -30.91 -33.06
C ASP A 182 -9.36 -31.16 -34.35
N THR A 183 -8.90 -32.40 -34.46
CA THR A 183 -8.27 -32.99 -35.63
C THR A 183 -9.17 -32.83 -36.85
N HIS A 184 -8.68 -32.12 -37.87
CA HIS A 184 -9.20 -32.24 -39.23
C HIS A 184 -9.02 -33.69 -39.71
N ASN A 185 -10.08 -34.48 -39.60
CA ASN A 185 -10.14 -35.78 -40.25
C ASN A 185 -10.79 -35.63 -41.63
N THR A 186 -9.97 -35.92 -42.64
CA THR A 186 -10.32 -36.23 -44.02
C THR A 186 -11.59 -37.08 -44.13
N HIS A 187 -12.53 -36.66 -44.99
CA HIS A 187 -13.46 -37.58 -45.62
C HIS A 187 -13.45 -37.38 -47.14
N GLN A 188 -12.87 -38.37 -47.83
CA GLN A 188 -13.18 -38.73 -49.20
C GLN A 188 -14.59 -39.32 -49.26
N GLY A 189 -15.29 -39.08 -50.38
CA GLY A 189 -16.39 -39.90 -50.87
C GLY A 189 -17.66 -39.15 -51.22
N HIS A 190 -17.76 -38.66 -52.47
CA HIS A 190 -18.71 -39.12 -53.50
C HIS A 190 -18.45 -38.39 -54.82
#